data_AF-A0A1G2R957-F1
#
_entry.id   AF-A0A1G2R957-F1
#
_cell.length_a   1.000
_cell.length_b   1.000
_cell.length_c   1.000
_cell.angle_alpha   90.00
_cell.angle_beta   90.00
_cell.angle_gamma   90.00
#
_symmetry.space_group_name_H-M   'P 1'
#
loop_
_entity.id
_entity.type
_entity.pdbx_description
1 polymer ?
#
loop_
_entity_poly.entity_id
_entity_poly.type
_entity_poly.pdbx_seq_one_letter_code
_entity_poly.pdbx_strand_id
1 'polypeptide(L)'
;MYSKEDYWSRSEFTEPEIRRVSIAGLVLALADLGIEQIEFMDPPDPASFQEAYETLTALGAISPGKKGITELGRQMARLPLEPRTARMVIEASKHGCVQQIATIAAFLSVPHIYVRPTEEQYQADSAHAAFKNRDSDLVSFLRVWEQYEASGYSHSWCRGNYLNSRSLLEIKKVRQQLFDVLQECGIQLSETRDMKVVMRSAVAGLVYNLLERVTMHTYTGMFRTAGHDVFIHPGSALFRMPPEWLVATDIVHTTKLFARNCTVVTMELLRTLLPHLFTEETLLVSLSEDGATVKALKKVLFAHPRRGEYARQVGAEEVTLSLAEARKVQDQSIQDAEAKGWCRVTFTKKADFSVHADDGTRASDYGYGLVGASVELNVPYYCEPSMTIGTTKFVRPKFRVFELEDKKEESLANAARRLMKAWLPNNAL
;
A
#
# COMPACT_ATOMS: atom_id res chain seq x y z
N MET A 1 -41.66 14.98 5.99
CA MET A 1 -42.76 14.16 6.53
C MET A 1 -42.82 12.86 5.74
N TYR A 2 -43.16 11.74 6.38
CA TYR A 2 -43.17 10.37 5.82
C TYR A 2 -44.53 9.69 6.09
N SER A 3 -44.86 8.62 5.34
CA SER A 3 -46.12 7.88 5.54
C SER A 3 -46.08 6.99 6.78
N LYS A 4 -47.24 6.48 7.21
CA LYS A 4 -47.33 5.58 8.36
C LYS A 4 -46.66 4.25 8.06
N GLU A 5 -46.84 3.73 6.84
CA GLU A 5 -46.23 2.48 6.38
C GLU A 5 -44.70 2.58 6.35
N ASP A 6 -44.16 3.72 5.88
CA ASP A 6 -42.72 4.01 5.88
C ASP A 6 -42.16 4.17 7.31
N TYR A 7 -42.98 4.61 8.27
CA TYR A 7 -42.58 4.65 9.68
C TYR A 7 -42.43 3.23 10.25
N TRP A 8 -43.40 2.35 10.00
CA TRP A 8 -43.39 0.97 10.52
C TRP A 8 -42.34 0.06 9.87
N SER A 9 -41.83 0.40 8.68
CA SER A 9 -40.79 -0.39 8.00
C SER A 9 -39.37 -0.08 8.49
N ARG A 10 -39.18 0.98 9.28
CA ARG A 10 -37.86 1.39 9.78
C ARG A 10 -37.43 0.52 10.95
N SER A 11 -36.12 0.38 11.11
CA SER A 11 -35.57 -0.22 12.33
C SER A 11 -35.97 0.61 13.56
N GLU A 12 -36.41 -0.08 14.60
CA GLU A 12 -36.80 0.55 15.87
C GLU A 12 -35.60 1.27 16.53
N PHE A 13 -34.40 0.71 16.36
CA PHE A 13 -33.15 1.28 16.83
C PHE A 13 -32.25 1.70 15.68
N THR A 14 -31.48 2.76 15.91
CA THR A 14 -30.41 3.18 15.01
C THR A 14 -29.22 2.23 15.12
N GLU A 15 -28.48 2.07 14.03
CA GLU A 15 -27.31 1.20 14.03
C GLU A 15 -26.21 1.71 15.00
N PRO A 16 -25.60 0.82 15.81
CA PRO A 16 -24.52 1.17 16.72
C PRO A 16 -23.36 1.89 16.03
N GLU A 17 -22.75 2.85 16.73
CA GLU A 17 -21.63 3.64 16.18
C GLU A 17 -20.44 2.76 15.78
N ILE A 18 -20.13 1.73 16.56
CA ILE A 18 -19.03 0.79 16.33
C ILE A 18 -19.10 0.07 14.98
N ARG A 19 -20.30 -0.01 14.35
CA ARG A 19 -20.50 -0.56 13.01
C ARG A 19 -20.45 0.48 11.89
N ARG A 20 -20.46 1.78 12.23
CA ARG A 20 -20.53 2.89 11.29
C ARG A 20 -19.23 3.69 11.17
N VAL A 21 -18.28 3.51 12.09
CA VAL A 21 -17.02 4.25 12.13
C VAL A 21 -15.81 3.33 12.02
N SER A 22 -14.66 3.90 11.66
CA SER A 22 -13.40 3.14 11.65
C SER A 22 -13.03 2.72 13.06
N ILE A 23 -12.75 1.43 13.26
CA ILE A 23 -12.30 0.88 14.54
C ILE A 23 -10.77 0.80 14.67
N ALA A 24 -10.02 1.46 13.77
CA ALA A 24 -8.55 1.41 13.78
C ALA A 24 -7.95 1.90 15.11
N GLY A 25 -8.51 2.98 15.69
CA GLY A 25 -8.10 3.48 17.01
C GLY A 25 -8.32 2.45 18.12
N LEU A 26 -9.50 1.82 18.13
CA LEU A 26 -9.84 0.76 19.08
C LEU A 26 -8.88 -0.45 18.95
N VAL A 27 -8.65 -0.93 17.73
CA VAL A 27 -7.76 -2.07 17.48
C VAL A 27 -6.34 -1.75 17.92
N LEU A 28 -5.86 -0.52 17.69
CA LEU A 28 -4.53 -0.10 18.15
C LEU A 28 -4.44 -0.10 19.69
N ALA A 29 -5.45 0.43 20.38
CA ALA A 29 -5.50 0.45 21.83
C ALA A 29 -5.55 -0.97 22.43
N LEU A 30 -6.37 -1.86 21.86
CA LEU A 30 -6.42 -3.27 22.27
C LEU A 30 -5.08 -3.97 22.06
N ALA A 31 -4.41 -3.71 20.93
CA ALA A 31 -3.09 -4.27 20.65
C ALA A 31 -2.01 -3.77 21.62
N ASP A 32 -2.06 -2.50 22.04
CA ASP A 32 -1.13 -1.94 23.05
C ASP A 32 -1.34 -2.57 24.43
N LEU A 33 -2.60 -2.87 24.79
CA LEU A 33 -2.97 -3.56 26.03
C LEU A 33 -2.72 -5.07 25.99
N GLY A 34 -2.40 -5.65 24.82
CA GLY A 34 -2.23 -7.10 24.65
C GLY A 34 -3.54 -7.89 24.71
N ILE A 35 -4.68 -7.26 24.41
CA ILE A 35 -6.01 -7.89 24.43
C ILE A 35 -6.33 -8.41 23.01
N GLU A 36 -6.34 -9.73 22.84
CA GLU A 36 -6.63 -10.35 21.54
C GLU A 36 -8.11 -10.64 21.31
N GLN A 37 -8.87 -10.83 22.38
CA GLN A 37 -10.30 -11.18 22.34
C GLN A 37 -11.06 -10.32 23.34
N ILE A 38 -12.15 -9.72 22.88
CA ILE A 38 -13.08 -8.97 23.69
C ILE A 38 -14.50 -9.30 23.24
N GLU A 39 -15.41 -9.46 24.19
CA GLU A 39 -16.82 -9.67 23.92
C GLU A 39 -17.49 -8.30 23.75
N PHE A 40 -17.92 -8.00 22.54
CA PHE A 40 -18.68 -6.79 22.24
C PHE A 40 -20.18 -7.04 22.44
N MET A 41 -20.87 -6.06 23.02
CA MET A 41 -22.33 -6.05 23.05
C MET A 41 -22.92 -6.04 21.63
N ASP A 42 -22.41 -5.13 20.80
CA ASP A 42 -22.67 -5.07 19.36
C ASP A 42 -21.35 -5.25 18.61
N PRO A 43 -21.03 -6.45 18.09
CA PRO A 43 -19.74 -6.67 17.43
C PRO A 43 -19.64 -5.86 16.13
N PRO A 44 -18.46 -5.28 15.83
CA PRO A 44 -18.17 -4.73 14.51
C PRO A 44 -18.19 -5.83 13.44
N ASP A 45 -18.34 -5.43 12.17
CA ASP A 45 -18.23 -6.35 11.03
C ASP A 45 -16.79 -6.93 10.94
N PRO A 46 -16.61 -8.23 10.65
CA PRO A 46 -15.29 -8.82 10.39
C PRO A 46 -14.46 -8.04 9.37
N ALA A 47 -15.07 -7.45 8.34
CA ALA A 47 -14.42 -6.62 7.35
C ALA A 47 -13.83 -5.33 7.98
N SER A 48 -14.50 -4.74 8.98
CA SER A 48 -13.99 -3.57 9.70
C SER A 48 -12.73 -3.89 10.50
N PHE A 49 -12.63 -5.09 11.07
CA PHE A 49 -11.40 -5.55 11.71
C PHE A 49 -10.27 -5.71 10.70
N GLN A 50 -10.55 -6.35 9.56
CA GLN A 50 -9.57 -6.52 8.50
C GLN A 50 -9.04 -5.17 8.02
N GLU A 51 -9.93 -4.20 7.71
CA GLU A 51 -9.55 -2.85 7.30
C GLU A 51 -8.73 -2.12 8.38
N ALA A 52 -9.08 -2.29 9.66
CA ALA A 52 -8.30 -1.73 10.76
C ALA A 52 -6.88 -2.31 10.82
N TYR A 53 -6.72 -3.63 10.71
CA TYR A 53 -5.40 -4.27 10.69
C TYR A 53 -4.58 -3.86 9.46
N GLU A 54 -5.20 -3.80 8.28
CA GLU A 54 -4.55 -3.35 7.05
C GLU A 54 -4.09 -1.89 7.16
N THR A 55 -4.94 -1.02 7.73
CA THR A 55 -4.60 0.38 8.00
C THR A 55 -3.42 0.49 8.96
N LEU A 56 -3.47 -0.21 10.10
CA LEU A 56 -2.41 -0.16 11.12
C LEU A 56 -1.10 -0.76 10.61
N THR A 57 -1.15 -1.81 9.80
CA THR A 57 0.02 -2.40 9.13
C THR A 57 0.62 -1.41 8.12
N ALA A 58 -0.22 -0.74 7.32
CA ALA A 58 0.21 0.27 6.37
C ALA A 58 0.92 1.45 7.07
N LEU A 59 0.39 1.89 8.22
CA LEU A 59 0.99 2.94 9.05
C LEU A 59 2.28 2.50 9.76
N GLY A 60 2.58 1.19 9.78
CA GLY A 60 3.71 0.60 10.49
C GLY A 60 3.47 0.42 11.99
N ALA A 61 2.22 0.52 12.46
CA ALA A 61 1.84 0.36 13.86
C ALA A 61 1.79 -1.11 14.30
N ILE A 62 1.50 -2.02 13.37
CA ILE A 62 1.49 -3.47 13.58
C ILE A 62 2.43 -4.13 12.57
N SER A 63 3.15 -5.18 13.00
CA SER A 63 4.04 -5.92 12.10
C SER A 63 3.27 -6.70 11.02
N PRO A 64 3.73 -6.73 9.76
CA PRO A 64 3.12 -7.59 8.74
C PRO A 64 3.12 -9.07 9.18
N GLY A 65 1.98 -9.75 9.01
CA GLY A 65 1.84 -11.19 9.29
C GLY A 65 1.85 -11.61 10.76
N LYS A 66 1.97 -10.67 11.72
CA LYS A 66 1.86 -10.93 13.16
C LYS A 66 0.96 -9.89 13.81
N LYS A 67 0.17 -10.28 14.83
CA LYS A 67 -0.64 -9.33 15.63
C LYS A 67 0.17 -8.47 16.61
N GLY A 68 1.50 -8.42 16.47
CA GLY A 68 2.38 -7.70 17.40
C GLY A 68 2.44 -6.21 17.10
N ILE A 69 2.17 -5.38 18.13
CA ILE A 69 2.34 -3.93 18.06
C ILE A 69 3.82 -3.55 17.96
N THR A 70 4.16 -2.63 17.05
CA THR A 70 5.53 -2.14 16.87
C THR A 70 5.85 -1.04 17.88
N GLU A 71 7.12 -0.63 17.97
CA GLU A 71 7.48 0.55 18.79
C GLU A 71 6.80 1.83 18.30
N LEU A 72 6.69 1.98 16.97
CA LEU A 72 5.93 3.08 16.37
C LEU A 72 4.44 2.99 16.74
N GLY A 73 3.85 1.79 16.74
CA GLY A 73 2.47 1.57 17.17
C GLY A 73 2.24 1.95 18.64
N ARG A 74 3.17 1.61 19.54
CA ARG A 74 3.12 2.02 20.95
C ARG A 74 3.19 3.53 21.10
N GLN A 75 4.05 4.20 20.34
CA GLN A 75 4.11 5.67 20.33
C GLN A 75 2.79 6.29 19.85
N MET A 76 2.16 5.69 18.83
CA MET A 76 0.85 6.13 18.33
C MET A 76 -0.25 5.93 19.38
N ALA A 77 -0.28 4.79 20.07
CA ALA A 77 -1.29 4.45 21.08
C ALA A 77 -1.27 5.37 22.31
N ARG A 78 -0.12 5.98 22.61
CA ARG A 78 0.03 6.96 23.71
C ARG A 78 -0.60 8.32 23.42
N LEU A 79 -0.87 8.64 22.15
CA LEU A 79 -1.50 9.89 21.76
C LEU A 79 -3.02 9.67 21.73
N PRO A 80 -3.82 10.56 22.36
CA PRO A 80 -5.29 10.47 22.33
C PRO A 80 -5.82 11.00 20.98
N LEU A 81 -5.32 10.44 19.88
CA LEU A 81 -5.61 10.86 18.51
C LEU A 81 -5.89 9.62 17.65
N GLU A 82 -6.65 9.80 16.58
CA GLU A 82 -6.83 8.76 15.56
C GLU A 82 -5.48 8.28 14.99
N PRO A 83 -5.30 6.97 14.70
CA PRO A 83 -3.99 6.42 14.30
C PRO A 83 -3.32 7.16 13.13
N ARG A 84 -4.10 7.60 12.14
CA ARG A 84 -3.57 8.37 11.00
C ARG A 84 -2.98 9.70 11.47
N THR A 85 -3.70 10.43 12.32
CA THR A 85 -3.25 11.70 12.90
C THR A 85 -2.06 11.51 13.82
N ALA A 86 -2.09 10.50 14.69
CA ALA A 86 -0.97 10.13 15.55
C ALA A 86 0.30 9.86 14.72
N ARG A 87 0.18 9.09 13.63
CA ARG A 87 1.30 8.81 12.72
C ARG A 87 1.86 10.07 12.06
N MET A 88 1.00 11.00 11.63
CA MET A 88 1.43 12.29 11.07
C MET A 88 2.21 13.11 12.09
N VAL A 89 1.70 13.21 13.32
CA VAL A 89 2.32 13.98 14.40
C VAL A 89 3.68 13.41 14.78
N ILE A 90 3.80 12.09 14.91
CA ILE A 90 5.09 11.45 15.24
C ILE A 90 6.13 11.72 14.16
N GLU A 91 5.74 11.69 12.88
CA GLU A 91 6.65 12.06 11.80
C GLU A 91 7.00 13.56 11.86
N ALA A 92 6.01 14.40 12.12
CA ALA A 92 6.18 15.85 12.21
C ALA A 92 7.16 16.27 13.31
N SER A 93 7.14 15.56 14.44
CA SER A 93 8.04 15.81 15.56
C SER A 93 9.51 15.57 15.18
N LYS A 94 9.79 14.62 14.29
CA LYS A 94 11.16 14.35 13.79
C LYS A 94 11.67 15.45 12.87
N HIS A 95 10.78 16.10 12.11
CA HIS A 95 11.15 17.09 11.09
C HIS A 95 10.84 18.54 11.49
N GLY A 96 10.38 18.77 12.71
CA GLY A 96 10.13 20.12 13.22
C GLY A 96 8.89 20.81 12.64
N CYS A 97 7.84 20.07 12.25
CA CYS A 97 6.65 20.62 11.58
C CYS A 97 5.31 20.31 12.27
N VAL A 98 5.35 20.07 13.58
CA VAL A 98 4.18 19.71 14.39
C VAL A 98 3.04 20.72 14.28
N GLN A 99 3.32 22.03 14.30
CA GLN A 99 2.27 23.05 14.21
C GLN A 99 1.49 22.99 12.89
N GLN A 100 2.19 22.79 11.76
CA GLN A 100 1.56 22.62 10.45
C GLN A 100 0.68 21.38 10.42
N ILE A 101 1.18 20.25 10.95
CA ILE A 101 0.45 18.99 10.95
C ILE A 101 -0.78 19.04 11.86
N ALA A 102 -0.69 19.62 13.04
CA ALA A 102 -1.85 19.84 13.90
C ALA A 102 -2.87 20.80 13.26
N THR A 103 -2.40 21.82 12.52
CA THR A 103 -3.28 22.68 11.73
C THR A 103 -3.99 21.87 10.64
N ILE A 104 -3.28 21.06 9.85
CA ILE A 104 -3.86 20.17 8.85
C ILE A 104 -4.88 19.23 9.48
N ALA A 105 -4.53 18.56 10.60
CA ALA A 105 -5.44 17.68 11.32
C ALA A 105 -6.74 18.38 11.73
N ALA A 106 -6.66 19.64 12.20
CA ALA A 106 -7.83 20.46 12.50
C ALA A 106 -8.70 20.70 11.25
N PHE A 107 -8.11 21.03 10.10
CA PHE A 107 -8.86 21.14 8.83
C PHE A 107 -9.56 19.83 8.43
N LEU A 108 -8.92 18.69 8.65
CA LEU A 108 -9.49 17.39 8.30
C LEU A 108 -10.63 16.95 9.22
N SER A 109 -10.64 17.42 10.47
CA SER A 109 -11.67 17.11 11.46
C SER A 109 -12.95 17.95 11.35
N VAL A 110 -12.92 19.06 10.60
CA VAL A 110 -14.04 20.00 10.47
C VAL A 110 -14.63 19.91 9.05
N PRO A 111 -15.95 20.12 8.87
CA PRO A 111 -16.55 20.15 7.54
C PRO A 111 -15.87 21.14 6.60
N HIS A 112 -15.92 20.80 5.30
CA HIS A 112 -15.26 21.53 4.23
C HIS A 112 -15.49 23.05 4.28
N ILE A 113 -14.39 23.82 4.17
CA ILE A 113 -14.38 25.27 4.38
C ILE A 113 -14.82 26.07 3.16
N TYR A 114 -14.66 25.54 1.95
CA TYR A 114 -14.91 26.30 0.72
C TYR A 114 -16.40 26.37 0.42
N VAL A 115 -16.88 27.58 0.14
CA VAL A 115 -18.25 27.88 -0.26
C VAL A 115 -18.27 28.17 -1.76
N ARG A 116 -19.19 27.56 -2.51
CA ARG A 116 -19.29 27.75 -3.96
C ARG A 116 -20.75 27.96 -4.37
N PRO A 117 -21.29 29.19 -4.21
CA PRO A 117 -22.67 29.49 -4.58
C PRO A 117 -22.91 29.29 -6.08
N THR A 118 -24.09 28.83 -6.47
CA THR A 118 -24.41 28.53 -7.88
C THR A 118 -24.31 29.76 -8.80
N GLU A 119 -24.67 30.93 -8.30
CA GLU A 119 -24.65 32.18 -9.08
C GLU A 119 -23.25 32.80 -9.21
N GLU A 120 -22.33 32.45 -8.29
CA GLU A 120 -21.01 33.08 -8.16
C GLU A 120 -19.86 32.08 -8.31
N GLN A 121 -20.10 31.01 -9.06
CA GLN A 121 -19.14 29.91 -9.20
C GLN A 121 -17.78 30.37 -9.72
N TYR A 122 -17.76 31.25 -10.72
CA TYR A 122 -16.52 31.75 -11.31
C TYR A 122 -15.69 32.58 -10.33
N GLN A 123 -16.34 33.48 -9.57
CA GLN A 123 -15.69 34.30 -8.57
C GLN A 123 -15.15 33.43 -7.42
N ALA A 124 -15.94 32.45 -6.95
CA ALA A 124 -15.53 31.50 -5.93
C ALA A 124 -14.32 30.67 -6.39
N ASP A 125 -14.37 30.11 -7.60
CA ASP A 125 -13.26 29.31 -8.15
C ASP A 125 -11.99 30.15 -8.31
N SER A 126 -12.11 31.42 -8.72
CA SER A 126 -11.01 32.37 -8.82
C SER A 126 -10.40 32.69 -7.46
N ALA A 127 -11.22 32.96 -6.44
CA ALA A 127 -10.77 33.20 -5.08
C ALA A 127 -10.07 31.95 -4.50
N HIS A 128 -10.63 30.76 -4.70
CA HIS A 128 -10.05 29.52 -4.20
C HIS A 128 -8.74 29.17 -4.91
N ALA A 129 -8.61 29.51 -6.20
CA ALA A 129 -7.38 29.28 -6.97
C ALA A 129 -6.16 29.99 -6.36
N ALA A 130 -6.34 31.12 -5.67
CA ALA A 130 -5.26 31.83 -5.00
C ALA A 130 -4.60 31.00 -3.88
N PHE A 131 -5.33 30.08 -3.25
CA PHE A 131 -4.80 29.21 -2.20
C PHE A 131 -4.16 27.93 -2.74
N LYS A 132 -4.57 27.48 -3.95
CA LYS A 132 -4.19 26.18 -4.49
C LYS A 132 -2.68 26.01 -4.60
N ASN A 133 -2.16 24.96 -3.97
CA ASN A 133 -0.83 24.45 -4.19
C ASN A 133 -0.88 23.30 -5.23
N ARG A 134 0.05 23.30 -6.18
CA ARG A 134 0.05 22.34 -7.30
C ARG A 134 0.29 20.89 -6.86
N ASP A 135 0.97 20.70 -5.74
CA ASP A 135 1.44 19.40 -5.27
C ASP A 135 0.58 18.87 -4.11
N SER A 136 -0.19 19.71 -3.42
CA SER A 136 -0.96 19.29 -2.24
C SER A 136 -2.15 20.18 -1.90
N ASP A 137 -3.33 19.57 -1.77
CA ASP A 137 -4.51 20.22 -1.20
C ASP A 137 -4.30 20.56 0.30
N LEU A 138 -3.49 19.77 1.02
CA LEU A 138 -3.19 20.01 2.44
C LEU A 138 -2.34 21.26 2.65
N VAL A 139 -1.38 21.52 1.75
CA VAL A 139 -0.62 22.78 1.74
C VAL A 139 -1.54 23.97 1.38
N SER A 140 -2.58 23.73 0.59
CA SER A 140 -3.58 24.77 0.30
C SER A 140 -4.35 25.17 1.57
N PHE A 141 -4.64 24.22 2.49
CA PHE A 141 -5.22 24.55 3.80
C PHE A 141 -4.31 25.42 4.66
N LEU A 142 -3.00 25.13 4.67
CA LEU A 142 -2.02 25.95 5.40
C LEU A 142 -1.99 27.39 4.88
N ARG A 143 -2.05 27.57 3.56
CA ARG A 143 -2.13 28.92 2.96
C ARG A 143 -3.41 29.67 3.34
N VAL A 144 -4.55 28.96 3.40
CA VAL A 144 -5.80 29.55 3.90
C VAL A 144 -5.63 29.95 5.37
N TRP A 145 -5.02 29.10 6.20
CA TRP A 145 -4.78 29.39 7.61
C TRP A 145 -3.89 30.62 7.82
N GLU A 146 -2.74 30.67 7.14
CA GLU A 146 -1.79 31.79 7.24
C GLU A 146 -2.47 33.13 6.89
N GLN A 147 -3.26 33.18 5.81
CA GLN A 147 -3.97 34.41 5.43
C GLN A 147 -5.14 34.73 6.36
N TYR A 148 -5.84 33.70 6.86
CA TYR A 148 -6.92 33.89 7.84
C TYR A 148 -6.37 34.49 9.14
N GLU A 149 -5.25 33.98 9.63
CA GLU A 149 -4.55 34.51 10.80
C GLU A 149 -4.03 35.92 10.56
N ALA A 150 -3.37 36.18 9.42
CA ALA A 150 -2.90 37.51 9.05
C ALA A 150 -4.03 38.54 8.91
N SER A 151 -5.25 38.10 8.57
CA SER A 151 -6.44 38.96 8.53
C SER A 151 -7.00 39.31 9.93
N GLY A 152 -6.40 38.79 11.00
CA GLY A 152 -6.94 38.88 12.35
C GLY A 152 -8.20 38.04 12.55
N TYR A 153 -8.30 36.90 11.84
CA TYR A 153 -9.46 36.00 11.84
C TYR A 153 -10.76 36.66 11.33
N SER A 154 -10.64 37.54 10.35
CA SER A 154 -11.72 38.41 9.88
C SER A 154 -12.87 37.66 9.17
N HIS A 155 -14.10 37.92 9.60
CA HIS A 155 -15.31 37.42 8.92
C HIS A 155 -15.48 38.01 7.52
N SER A 156 -15.15 39.29 7.32
CA SER A 156 -15.24 39.93 6.00
C SER A 156 -14.22 39.36 5.02
N TRP A 157 -13.02 39.02 5.50
CA TRP A 157 -12.00 38.33 4.70
C TRP A 157 -12.48 36.93 4.29
N CYS A 158 -13.09 36.17 5.20
CA CYS A 158 -13.67 34.86 4.88
C CYS A 158 -14.74 34.99 3.79
N ARG A 159 -15.66 35.95 3.93
CA ARG A 159 -16.73 36.19 2.96
C ARG A 159 -16.16 36.57 1.58
N GLY A 160 -15.19 37.47 1.53
CA GLY A 160 -14.55 37.89 0.28
C GLY A 160 -13.78 36.78 -0.44
N ASN A 161 -13.32 35.77 0.29
CA ASN A 161 -12.61 34.60 -0.25
C ASN A 161 -13.50 33.36 -0.42
N TYR A 162 -14.83 33.50 -0.27
CA TYR A 162 -15.78 32.39 -0.36
C TYR A 162 -15.44 31.24 0.59
N LEU A 163 -15.12 31.57 1.86
CA LEU A 163 -14.79 30.63 2.92
C LEU A 163 -15.84 30.67 4.04
N ASN A 164 -16.15 29.50 4.61
CA ASN A 164 -17.05 29.37 5.73
C ASN A 164 -16.36 29.82 7.03
N SER A 165 -16.68 31.03 7.47
CA SER A 165 -16.13 31.62 8.70
C SER A 165 -16.40 30.80 9.96
N ARG A 166 -17.55 30.11 10.05
CA ARG A 166 -17.88 29.26 11.20
C ARG A 166 -16.98 28.03 11.24
N SER A 167 -16.74 27.41 10.09
CA SER A 167 -15.79 26.28 9.99
C SER A 167 -14.37 26.71 10.35
N LEU A 168 -13.90 27.86 9.86
CA LEU A 168 -12.55 28.37 10.18
C LEU A 168 -12.39 28.72 11.66
N LEU A 169 -13.42 29.28 12.30
CA LEU A 169 -13.41 29.51 13.74
C LEU A 169 -13.36 28.19 14.52
N GLU A 170 -14.06 27.16 14.05
CA GLU A 170 -14.00 25.84 14.67
C GLU A 170 -12.63 25.18 14.50
N ILE A 171 -12.04 25.26 13.32
CA ILE A 171 -10.67 24.80 13.05
C ILE A 171 -9.67 25.49 14.00
N LYS A 172 -9.84 26.79 14.26
CA LYS A 172 -9.01 27.51 15.23
C LYS A 172 -9.08 26.91 16.63
N LYS A 173 -10.28 26.55 17.09
CA LYS A 173 -10.47 25.92 18.41
C LYS A 173 -9.87 24.52 18.46
N VAL A 174 -10.16 23.68 17.46
CA VAL A 174 -9.62 22.31 17.39
C VAL A 174 -8.10 22.33 17.31
N ARG A 175 -7.51 23.26 16.54
CA ARG A 175 -6.06 23.46 16.49
C ARG A 175 -5.47 23.76 17.87
N GLN A 176 -6.11 24.63 18.64
CA GLN A 176 -5.65 24.94 19.99
C GLN A 176 -5.75 23.71 20.92
N GLN A 177 -6.87 22.98 20.87
CA GLN A 177 -7.02 21.74 21.63
C GLN A 177 -5.95 20.69 21.28
N LEU A 178 -5.63 20.55 19.99
CA LEU A 178 -4.54 19.69 19.54
C LEU A 178 -3.19 20.15 20.08
N PHE A 179 -2.92 21.46 20.11
CA PHE A 179 -1.68 21.99 20.69
C PHE A 179 -1.56 21.64 22.17
N ASP A 180 -2.62 21.86 22.93
CA ASP A 180 -2.65 21.59 24.37
C ASP A 180 -2.39 20.10 24.65
N VAL A 181 -3.13 19.20 23.96
CA VAL A 181 -2.96 17.74 24.06
C VAL A 181 -1.54 17.29 23.70
N LEU A 182 -0.97 17.83 22.62
CA LEU A 182 0.37 17.45 22.18
C LEU A 182 1.43 17.90 23.19
N GLN A 183 1.28 19.09 23.77
CA GLN A 183 2.18 19.58 24.82
C GLN A 183 2.07 18.74 26.10
N GLU A 184 0.87 18.34 26.51
CA GLU A 184 0.65 17.41 27.63
C GLU A 184 1.33 16.05 27.40
N CYS A 185 1.34 15.58 26.15
CA CYS A 185 2.06 14.38 25.74
C CYS A 185 3.59 14.59 25.59
N GLY A 186 4.12 15.77 25.91
CA GLY A 186 5.55 16.10 25.82
C GLY A 186 6.06 16.37 24.40
N ILE A 187 5.17 16.59 23.43
CA ILE A 187 5.54 16.90 22.05
C ILE A 187 5.74 18.40 21.89
N GLN A 188 6.91 18.79 21.39
CA GLN A 188 7.23 20.19 21.14
C GLN A 188 6.48 20.73 19.90
N LEU A 189 5.85 21.89 20.05
CA LEU A 189 5.15 22.59 18.98
C LEU A 189 6.13 23.35 18.06
N SER A 190 6.91 22.61 17.29
CA SER A 190 7.84 23.13 16.29
C SER A 190 7.13 23.59 15.02
N GLU A 191 7.71 24.58 14.34
CA GLU A 191 7.23 25.13 13.08
C GLU A 191 8.35 25.14 12.01
N THR A 192 8.00 24.94 10.74
CA THR A 192 8.95 25.05 9.62
C THR A 192 8.34 25.72 8.39
N ARG A 193 9.18 26.36 7.58
CA ARG A 193 8.78 26.90 6.27
C ARG A 193 8.96 25.90 5.13
N ASP A 194 9.62 24.77 5.37
CA ASP A 194 9.82 23.75 4.35
C ASP A 194 8.56 22.88 4.20
N MET A 195 7.77 23.15 3.17
CA MET A 195 6.55 22.40 2.88
C MET A 195 6.81 20.96 2.46
N LYS A 196 8.03 20.59 2.03
CA LYS A 196 8.35 19.21 1.67
C LYS A 196 8.33 18.31 2.89
N VAL A 197 8.87 18.77 4.03
CA VAL A 197 8.84 17.98 5.27
C VAL A 197 7.43 17.92 5.89
N VAL A 198 6.62 18.97 5.68
CA VAL A 198 5.20 18.97 6.05
C VAL A 198 4.44 17.92 5.24
N MET A 199 4.60 17.93 3.92
CA MET A 199 3.98 16.93 3.04
C MET A 199 4.44 15.51 3.38
N ARG A 200 5.75 15.30 3.62
CA ARG A 200 6.28 14.01 4.09
C ARG A 200 5.58 13.52 5.35
N SER A 201 5.40 14.40 6.32
CA SER A 201 4.77 14.06 7.60
C SER A 201 3.28 13.74 7.44
N ALA A 202 2.57 14.49 6.59
CA ALA A 202 1.17 14.22 6.26
C ALA A 202 1.00 12.88 5.52
N VAL A 203 1.84 12.61 4.52
CA VAL A 203 1.83 11.36 3.73
C VAL A 203 1.99 10.13 4.62
N ALA A 204 2.75 10.23 5.72
CA ALA A 204 2.98 9.14 6.65
C ALA A 204 1.68 8.58 7.25
N GLY A 205 0.72 9.45 7.54
CA GLY A 205 -0.59 9.06 8.08
C GLY A 205 -1.63 8.71 7.02
N LEU A 206 -1.39 9.07 5.76
CA LEU A 206 -2.37 8.93 4.67
C LEU A 206 -2.05 7.77 3.71
N VAL A 207 -0.97 7.04 3.94
CA VAL A 207 -0.50 5.98 3.03
C VAL A 207 -1.49 4.84 2.80
N TYR A 208 -2.41 4.59 3.73
CA TYR A 208 -3.46 3.59 3.49
C TYR A 208 -4.32 3.97 2.26
N ASN A 209 -4.51 5.26 2.02
CA ASN A 209 -5.18 5.81 0.84
C ASN A 209 -4.18 6.22 -0.25
N LEU A 210 -3.11 5.45 -0.44
CA LEU A 210 -2.22 5.56 -1.60
C LEU A 210 -2.95 5.13 -2.87
N LEU A 211 -2.80 5.94 -3.91
CA LEU A 211 -3.44 5.79 -5.20
C LEU A 211 -2.39 5.82 -6.31
N GLU A 212 -2.47 4.83 -7.20
CA GLU A 212 -1.66 4.68 -8.39
C GLU A 212 -2.48 5.02 -9.63
N ARG A 213 -1.94 5.88 -10.51
CA ARG A 213 -2.57 6.24 -11.77
C ARG A 213 -2.48 5.07 -12.76
N VAL A 214 -3.63 4.64 -13.30
CA VAL A 214 -3.75 3.50 -14.22
C VAL A 214 -3.52 3.90 -15.68
N THR A 215 -4.03 5.06 -16.09
CA THR A 215 -3.98 5.51 -17.49
C THR A 215 -3.49 6.96 -17.60
N MET A 216 -2.66 7.24 -18.62
CA MET A 216 -2.24 8.60 -18.95
C MET A 216 -3.27 9.36 -19.81
N HIS A 217 -4.25 8.68 -20.39
CA HIS A 217 -5.12 9.23 -21.45
C HIS A 217 -6.46 9.81 -20.95
N THR A 218 -6.70 9.84 -19.64
CA THR A 218 -7.93 10.45 -19.07
C THR A 218 -7.59 11.82 -18.47
N TYR A 219 -8.37 12.85 -18.83
CA TYR A 219 -8.17 14.25 -18.38
C TYR A 219 -8.19 14.38 -16.83
N THR A 220 -8.86 13.46 -16.15
CA THR A 220 -8.99 13.46 -14.68
C THR A 220 -8.03 12.50 -13.98
N GLY A 221 -7.29 11.68 -14.73
CA GLY A 221 -6.48 10.57 -14.21
C GLY A 221 -7.33 9.53 -13.50
N MET A 222 -7.44 8.33 -14.08
CA MET A 222 -8.06 7.21 -13.39
C MET A 222 -7.03 6.56 -12.47
N PHE A 223 -7.34 6.49 -11.19
CA PHE A 223 -6.54 5.81 -10.17
C PHE A 223 -7.19 4.50 -9.79
N ARG A 224 -6.41 3.57 -9.22
CA ARG A 224 -6.97 2.30 -8.73
C ARG A 224 -6.50 1.96 -7.33
N THR A 225 -7.45 1.62 -6.48
CA THR A 225 -7.24 1.10 -5.13
C THR A 225 -8.15 -0.10 -4.90
N ALA A 226 -7.61 -1.19 -4.34
CA ALA A 226 -8.38 -2.42 -4.05
C ALA A 226 -9.31 -2.89 -5.20
N GLY A 227 -8.89 -2.73 -6.47
CA GLY A 227 -9.69 -3.15 -7.63
C GLY A 227 -10.77 -2.16 -8.10
N HIS A 228 -10.98 -1.03 -7.41
CA HIS A 228 -11.94 0.00 -7.82
C HIS A 228 -11.26 1.18 -8.52
N ASP A 229 -11.96 1.73 -9.52
CA ASP A 229 -11.53 2.96 -10.20
C ASP A 229 -11.93 4.19 -9.36
N VAL A 230 -10.95 5.03 -9.08
CA VAL A 230 -11.07 6.25 -8.26
C VAL A 230 -10.63 7.45 -9.08
N PHE A 231 -11.36 8.55 -8.97
CA PHE A 231 -11.06 9.81 -9.67
C PHE A 231 -10.65 10.88 -8.67
N ILE A 232 -9.78 11.81 -9.06
CA ILE A 232 -9.53 12.99 -8.23
C ILE A 232 -10.81 13.84 -8.19
N HIS A 233 -11.20 14.31 -7.01
CA HIS A 233 -12.34 15.21 -6.88
C HIS A 233 -12.09 16.54 -7.64
N PRO A 234 -13.07 17.07 -8.41
CA PRO A 234 -12.88 18.29 -9.23
C PRO A 234 -12.41 19.53 -8.47
N GLY A 235 -12.71 19.61 -7.16
CA GLY A 235 -12.27 20.70 -6.30
C GLY A 235 -10.75 20.71 -6.01
N SER A 236 -10.08 19.57 -6.14
CA SER A 236 -8.64 19.43 -5.86
C SER A 236 -7.79 20.29 -6.80
N ALA A 237 -6.62 20.74 -6.33
CA ALA A 237 -5.61 21.36 -7.19
C ALA A 237 -4.97 20.36 -8.17
N LEU A 238 -4.94 19.07 -7.82
CA LEU A 238 -4.33 18.01 -8.63
C LEU A 238 -5.25 17.50 -9.75
N PHE A 239 -6.51 17.93 -9.80
CA PHE A 239 -7.51 17.40 -10.73
C PHE A 239 -7.11 17.52 -12.20
N ARG A 240 -6.47 18.63 -12.59
CA ARG A 240 -6.07 18.91 -13.98
C ARG A 240 -4.70 18.34 -14.35
N MET A 241 -3.86 18.06 -13.36
CA MET A 241 -2.50 17.54 -13.53
C MET A 241 -2.31 16.34 -12.61
N PRO A 242 -3.03 15.23 -12.87
CA PRO A 242 -2.99 14.06 -12.00
C PRO A 242 -1.58 13.45 -12.00
N PRO A 243 -0.91 13.32 -10.84
CA PRO A 243 0.41 12.70 -10.76
C PRO A 243 0.34 11.18 -10.98
N GLU A 244 1.49 10.53 -11.09
CA GLU A 244 1.54 9.05 -11.13
C GLU A 244 1.10 8.44 -9.79
N TRP A 245 1.55 9.03 -8.68
CA TRP A 245 1.29 8.58 -7.32
C TRP A 245 0.78 9.73 -6.47
N LEU A 246 -0.26 9.47 -5.69
CA LEU A 246 -0.77 10.41 -4.71
C LEU A 246 -1.37 9.67 -3.51
N VAL A 247 -1.45 10.38 -2.38
CA VAL A 247 -2.30 9.96 -1.26
C VAL A 247 -3.52 10.88 -1.19
N ALA A 248 -4.65 10.30 -0.76
CA ALA A 248 -5.86 11.05 -0.47
C ALA A 248 -6.16 10.99 1.03
N THR A 249 -6.85 12.00 1.56
CA THR A 249 -7.35 11.87 2.94
C THR A 249 -8.51 10.88 2.98
N ASP A 250 -9.47 11.05 2.07
CA ASP A 250 -10.68 10.26 2.01
C ASP A 250 -11.00 9.82 0.57
N ILE A 251 -11.68 8.68 0.47
CA ILE A 251 -12.28 8.20 -0.78
C ILE A 251 -13.78 8.14 -0.54
N VAL A 252 -14.54 8.96 -1.25
CA VAL A 252 -15.97 9.16 -1.03
C VAL A 252 -16.76 8.68 -2.25
N HIS A 253 -17.82 7.93 -2.01
CA HIS A 253 -18.75 7.51 -3.05
C HIS A 253 -19.90 8.50 -3.20
N THR A 254 -20.05 9.09 -4.39
CA THR A 254 -21.23 9.90 -4.76
C THR A 254 -21.84 9.35 -6.04
N THR A 255 -21.49 9.93 -7.19
CA THR A 255 -21.79 9.36 -8.52
C THR A 255 -20.72 8.38 -8.97
N LYS A 256 -19.48 8.61 -8.52
CA LYS A 256 -18.29 7.77 -8.70
C LYS A 256 -17.50 7.81 -7.39
N LEU A 257 -16.45 6.99 -7.29
CA LEU A 257 -15.49 7.11 -6.20
C LEU A 257 -14.55 8.29 -6.46
N PHE A 258 -14.52 9.23 -5.52
CA PHE A 258 -13.68 10.42 -5.59
C PHE A 258 -12.67 10.46 -4.44
N ALA A 259 -11.40 10.67 -4.79
CA ALA A 259 -10.32 11.00 -3.86
C ALA A 259 -10.38 12.49 -3.50
N ARG A 260 -10.40 12.80 -2.19
CA ARG A 260 -10.42 14.17 -1.67
C ARG A 260 -9.13 14.50 -0.92
N ASN A 261 -8.77 15.78 -0.95
CA ASN A 261 -7.60 16.34 -0.25
C ASN A 261 -6.32 15.59 -0.63
N CYS A 262 -5.97 15.65 -1.91
CA CYS A 262 -4.89 14.86 -2.50
C CYS A 262 -3.53 15.53 -2.29
N THR A 263 -2.48 14.71 -2.14
CA THR A 263 -1.08 15.15 -2.10
C THR A 263 -0.22 14.25 -2.98
N VAL A 264 0.62 14.85 -3.83
CA VAL A 264 1.57 14.13 -4.69
C VAL A 264 2.57 13.36 -3.83
N VAL A 265 2.91 12.15 -4.27
CA VAL A 265 3.92 11.32 -3.60
C VAL A 265 4.91 10.76 -4.62
N THR A 266 6.14 10.55 -4.21
CA THR A 266 7.17 9.87 -5.01
C THR A 266 7.55 8.52 -4.38
N MET A 267 8.02 7.58 -5.19
CA MET A 267 8.49 6.28 -4.69
C MET A 267 9.71 6.41 -3.77
N GLU A 268 10.58 7.38 -4.03
CA GLU A 268 11.72 7.68 -3.16
C GLU A 268 11.27 8.12 -1.76
N LEU A 269 10.24 8.98 -1.68
CA LEU A 269 9.64 9.39 -0.42
C LEU A 269 9.02 8.20 0.32
N LEU A 270 8.25 7.37 -0.38
CA LEU A 270 7.63 6.18 0.22
C LEU A 270 8.68 5.21 0.75
N ARG A 271 9.76 4.96 0.01
CA ARG A 271 10.84 4.06 0.43
C ARG A 271 11.52 4.54 1.70
N THR A 272 11.72 5.85 1.82
CA THR A 272 12.32 6.46 3.01
C THR A 272 11.36 6.44 4.20
N LEU A 273 10.07 6.63 3.96
CA LEU A 273 9.07 6.81 5.00
C LEU A 273 8.51 5.49 5.55
N LEU A 274 8.38 4.49 4.68
CA LEU A 274 7.69 3.23 4.93
C LEU A 274 8.53 2.08 4.34
N PRO A 275 9.75 1.87 4.86
CA PRO A 275 10.68 0.87 4.32
C PRO A 275 10.10 -0.56 4.38
N HIS A 276 9.17 -0.83 5.30
CA HIS A 276 8.50 -2.13 5.43
C HIS A 276 7.59 -2.48 4.23
N LEU A 277 7.25 -1.51 3.37
CA LEU A 277 6.51 -1.75 2.13
C LEU A 277 7.43 -2.09 0.95
N PHE A 278 8.75 -2.03 1.13
CA PHE A 278 9.73 -2.26 0.08
C PHE A 278 10.55 -3.51 0.40
N THR A 279 10.74 -4.35 -0.61
CA THR A 279 11.63 -5.50 -0.55
C THR A 279 12.64 -5.42 -1.69
N GLU A 280 13.84 -5.94 -1.45
CA GLU A 280 14.89 -6.02 -2.46
C GLU A 280 15.08 -7.48 -2.86
N GLU A 281 15.01 -7.74 -4.16
CA GLU A 281 15.29 -9.05 -4.74
C GLU A 281 16.50 -8.93 -5.66
N THR A 282 17.51 -9.77 -5.47
CA THR A 282 18.67 -9.81 -6.36
C THR A 282 18.53 -10.96 -7.33
N LEU A 283 18.50 -10.66 -8.63
CA LEU A 283 18.39 -11.65 -9.69
C LEU A 283 19.74 -11.78 -10.39
N LEU A 284 20.38 -12.94 -10.27
CA LEU A 284 21.65 -13.24 -10.93
C LEU A 284 21.41 -13.33 -12.44
N VAL A 285 22.21 -12.64 -13.25
CA VAL A 285 22.01 -12.51 -14.70
C VAL A 285 23.03 -13.35 -15.46
N SER A 286 24.33 -13.09 -15.28
CA SER A 286 25.38 -13.80 -16.02
C SER A 286 26.75 -13.71 -15.35
N LEU A 287 27.59 -14.74 -15.54
CA LEU A 287 28.99 -14.73 -15.11
C LEU A 287 29.85 -13.91 -16.09
N SER A 288 30.87 -13.22 -15.58
CA SER A 288 31.88 -12.52 -16.38
C SER A 288 32.80 -13.51 -17.10
N GLU A 289 33.45 -13.08 -18.18
CA GLU A 289 34.30 -13.95 -19.02
C GLU A 289 35.52 -14.52 -18.30
N ASP A 290 36.00 -13.82 -17.28
CA ASP A 290 37.10 -14.21 -16.40
C ASP A 290 36.64 -15.11 -15.23
N GLY A 291 35.33 -15.38 -15.10
CA GLY A 291 34.75 -16.21 -14.05
C GLY A 291 34.82 -15.62 -12.65
N ALA A 292 35.29 -14.37 -12.50
CA ALA A 292 35.55 -13.75 -11.20
C ALA A 292 34.32 -13.04 -10.61
N THR A 293 33.44 -12.52 -11.48
CA THR A 293 32.32 -11.67 -11.09
C THR A 293 31.03 -12.08 -11.75
N VAL A 294 29.91 -11.72 -11.13
CA VAL A 294 28.57 -12.03 -11.60
C VAL A 294 27.82 -10.73 -11.78
N LYS A 295 27.28 -10.51 -12.98
CA LYS A 295 26.30 -9.46 -13.23
C LYS A 295 24.99 -9.86 -12.57
N ALA A 296 24.47 -8.99 -11.71
CA ALA A 296 23.20 -9.18 -11.03
C ALA A 296 22.33 -7.93 -11.21
N LEU A 297 21.01 -8.15 -11.19
CA LEU A 297 20.02 -7.10 -11.22
C LEU A 297 19.36 -7.01 -9.84
N LYS A 298 19.64 -5.95 -9.09
CA LYS A 298 18.96 -5.66 -7.82
C LYS A 298 17.64 -4.97 -8.13
N LYS A 299 16.54 -5.69 -7.95
CA LYS A 299 15.17 -5.20 -8.12
C LYS A 299 14.64 -4.68 -6.80
N VAL A 300 14.00 -3.52 -6.85
CA VAL A 300 13.23 -2.97 -5.74
C VAL A 300 11.77 -3.24 -6.01
N LEU A 301 11.14 -4.02 -5.13
CA LEU A 301 9.73 -4.35 -5.17
C LEU A 301 8.98 -3.52 -4.13
N PHE A 302 7.80 -3.03 -4.51
CA PHE A 302 6.92 -2.26 -3.66
C PHE A 302 5.60 -3.00 -3.47
N ALA A 303 5.27 -3.31 -2.22
CA ALA A 303 4.00 -3.89 -1.81
C ALA A 303 2.98 -2.78 -1.51
N HIS A 304 1.96 -2.65 -2.37
CA HIS A 304 0.95 -1.62 -2.20
C HIS A 304 0.03 -1.93 -1.01
N PRO A 305 -0.20 -0.99 -0.07
CA PRO A 305 -0.95 -1.24 1.17
C PRO A 305 -2.33 -1.90 0.99
N ARG A 306 -3.04 -1.54 -0.09
CA ARG A 306 -4.40 -2.04 -0.41
C ARG A 306 -4.51 -3.08 -1.54
N ARG A 307 -3.39 -3.58 -2.10
CA ARG A 307 -3.47 -4.58 -3.20
C ARG A 307 -2.89 -5.97 -2.84
N GLY A 308 -2.54 -6.20 -1.57
CA GLY A 308 -2.01 -7.50 -1.13
C GLY A 308 -0.70 -7.91 -1.83
N GLU A 309 -0.43 -9.22 -1.84
CA GLU A 309 0.86 -9.89 -2.15
C GLU A 309 1.53 -9.57 -3.50
N TYR A 310 0.88 -8.79 -4.38
CA TYR A 310 1.45 -8.40 -5.66
C TYR A 310 2.39 -7.19 -5.52
N ALA A 311 3.65 -7.48 -5.20
CA ALA A 311 4.69 -6.46 -5.18
C ALA A 311 5.06 -6.01 -6.61
N ARG A 312 4.96 -4.71 -6.90
CA ARG A 312 5.32 -4.12 -8.21
C ARG A 312 6.81 -3.77 -8.22
N GLN A 313 7.53 -4.12 -9.28
CA GLN A 313 8.90 -3.62 -9.48
C GLN A 313 8.87 -2.11 -9.75
N VAL A 314 9.49 -1.33 -8.86
CA VAL A 314 9.54 0.15 -8.95
C VAL A 314 10.94 0.68 -9.28
N GLY A 315 11.96 -0.17 -9.18
CA GLY A 315 13.33 0.15 -9.57
C GLY A 315 14.13 -1.12 -9.87
N ALA A 316 15.18 -0.97 -10.66
CA ALA A 316 16.20 -2.00 -10.83
C ALA A 316 17.55 -1.35 -11.11
N GLU A 317 18.60 -1.89 -10.50
CA GLU A 317 19.97 -1.44 -10.67
C GLU A 317 20.85 -2.63 -11.04
N GLU A 318 21.68 -2.46 -12.06
CA GLU A 318 22.69 -3.46 -12.41
C GLU A 318 23.89 -3.33 -11.46
N VAL A 319 24.25 -4.43 -10.82
CA VAL A 319 25.36 -4.49 -9.87
C VAL A 319 26.27 -5.65 -10.23
N THR A 320 27.57 -5.46 -10.05
CA THR A 320 28.55 -6.53 -10.20
C THR A 320 28.84 -7.11 -8.82
N LEU A 321 28.60 -8.41 -8.64
CA LEU A 321 28.86 -9.15 -7.41
C LEU A 321 30.11 -10.00 -7.59
N SER A 322 30.84 -10.25 -6.49
CA SER A 322 31.83 -11.33 -6.47
C SER A 322 31.13 -12.69 -6.58
N LEU A 323 31.86 -13.70 -7.06
CA LEU A 323 31.33 -15.07 -7.15
C LEU A 323 30.84 -15.61 -5.78
N ALA A 324 31.50 -15.22 -4.69
CA ALA A 324 31.12 -15.61 -3.33
C ALA A 324 29.79 -14.96 -2.89
N GLU A 325 29.57 -13.68 -3.19
CA GLU A 325 28.31 -12.99 -2.89
C GLU A 325 27.17 -13.54 -3.74
N ALA A 326 27.43 -13.84 -5.00
CA ALA A 326 26.44 -14.38 -5.90
C ALA A 326 25.96 -15.78 -5.47
N ARG A 327 26.87 -16.63 -4.96
CA ARG A 327 26.50 -17.93 -4.36
C ARG A 327 25.61 -17.76 -3.13
N LYS A 328 25.89 -16.79 -2.25
CA LYS A 328 25.01 -16.50 -1.10
C LYS A 328 23.61 -16.10 -1.53
N VAL A 329 23.48 -15.26 -2.56
CA VAL A 329 22.19 -14.86 -3.13
C VAL A 329 21.44 -16.07 -3.71
N GLN A 330 22.17 -16.96 -4.40
CA GLN A 330 21.63 -18.19 -4.96
C GLN A 330 21.11 -19.12 -3.85
N ASP A 331 21.91 -19.37 -2.81
CA ASP A 331 21.57 -20.21 -1.66
C ASP A 331 20.36 -19.68 -0.89
N GLN A 332 20.27 -18.36 -0.69
CA GLN A 332 19.11 -17.74 -0.04
C GLN A 332 17.85 -17.91 -0.91
N SER A 333 17.96 -17.72 -2.23
CA SER A 333 16.83 -17.87 -3.14
C SER A 333 16.30 -19.31 -3.18
N ILE A 334 17.20 -20.28 -3.05
CA ILE A 334 16.90 -21.70 -2.87
C ILE A 334 16.13 -21.94 -1.57
N GLN A 335 16.65 -21.44 -0.44
CA GLN A 335 16.00 -21.59 0.86
C GLN A 335 14.60 -20.95 0.88
N ASP A 336 14.45 -19.76 0.30
CA ASP A 336 13.17 -19.06 0.21
C ASP A 336 12.15 -19.84 -0.65
N ALA A 337 12.61 -20.47 -1.73
CA ALA A 337 11.78 -21.33 -2.57
C ALA A 337 11.33 -22.58 -1.80
N GLU A 338 12.25 -23.26 -1.12
CA GLU A 338 11.97 -24.45 -0.32
C GLU A 338 11.01 -24.14 0.84
N ALA A 339 11.19 -22.99 1.51
CA ALA A 339 10.29 -22.51 2.56
C ALA A 339 8.87 -22.21 2.03
N LYS A 340 8.74 -21.79 0.77
CA LYS A 340 7.46 -21.64 0.06
C LYS A 340 6.89 -22.98 -0.43
N GLY A 341 7.52 -24.10 -0.08
CA GLY A 341 7.09 -25.45 -0.44
C GLY A 341 7.39 -25.80 -1.91
N TRP A 342 8.34 -25.12 -2.54
CA TRP A 342 8.76 -25.46 -3.90
C TRP A 342 9.55 -26.77 -3.88
N CYS A 343 9.18 -27.70 -4.76
CA CYS A 343 9.87 -28.99 -4.84
C CYS A 343 11.15 -28.85 -5.67
N ARG A 344 12.28 -29.31 -5.12
CA ARG A 344 13.51 -29.48 -5.89
C ARG A 344 13.31 -30.59 -6.92
N VAL A 345 13.53 -30.26 -8.18
CA VAL A 345 13.45 -31.21 -9.30
C VAL A 345 14.89 -31.56 -9.70
N THR A 346 15.27 -32.80 -9.45
CA THR A 346 16.51 -33.39 -9.96
C THR A 346 16.20 -34.19 -11.21
N PHE A 347 16.83 -33.81 -12.32
CA PHE A 347 16.72 -34.55 -13.57
C PHE A 347 17.85 -35.59 -13.63
N THR A 348 17.50 -36.88 -13.76
CA THR A 348 18.48 -37.97 -13.85
C THR A 348 18.47 -38.61 -15.23
N LYS A 349 19.64 -38.92 -15.78
CA LYS A 349 19.80 -39.66 -17.04
C LYS A 349 19.81 -41.16 -16.75
N LYS A 350 18.77 -41.90 -17.17
CA LYS A 350 18.79 -43.37 -17.21
C LYS A 350 18.66 -43.84 -18.66
N ALA A 351 19.53 -44.77 -19.06
CA ALA A 351 19.67 -45.26 -20.42
C ALA A 351 18.65 -46.35 -20.80
N ASP A 352 17.99 -47.01 -19.83
CA ASP A 352 17.15 -48.16 -20.12
C ASP A 352 15.75 -48.02 -19.54
N PHE A 353 14.75 -48.14 -20.42
CA PHE A 353 13.33 -48.15 -20.11
C PHE A 353 12.85 -49.59 -19.87
N SER A 354 12.40 -49.89 -18.66
CA SER A 354 11.38 -50.93 -18.42
C SER A 354 10.55 -50.57 -17.18
N VAL A 355 9.23 -50.75 -17.31
CA VAL A 355 8.24 -50.50 -16.25
C VAL A 355 7.77 -51.85 -15.73
N HIS A 356 7.94 -52.10 -14.44
CA HIS A 356 7.10 -53.04 -13.71
C HIS A 356 6.32 -52.26 -12.66
N ALA A 357 4.99 -52.33 -12.75
CA ALA A 357 4.10 -51.89 -11.69
C ALA A 357 4.00 -53.03 -10.67
N ASP A 358 4.72 -52.92 -9.55
CA ASP A 358 4.29 -53.63 -8.35
C ASP A 358 3.14 -52.82 -7.75
N ASP A 359 1.95 -53.35 -8.00
CA ASP A 359 0.73 -53.32 -7.18
C ASP A 359 -0.48 -53.29 -8.11
N GLY A 360 -1.08 -54.46 -8.28
CA GLY A 360 -2.10 -54.85 -9.26
C GLY A 360 -3.39 -54.02 -9.29
N THR A 361 -3.32 -52.75 -9.67
CA THR A 361 -4.46 -51.93 -10.05
C THR A 361 -4.29 -51.45 -11.48
N ARG A 362 -5.13 -51.98 -12.39
CA ARG A 362 -5.22 -51.56 -13.79
C ARG A 362 -5.64 -50.09 -13.85
N ALA A 363 -4.75 -49.21 -14.29
CA ALA A 363 -5.10 -47.86 -14.69
C ALA A 363 -5.98 -47.92 -15.96
N SER A 364 -7.26 -47.57 -15.80
CA SER A 364 -8.25 -47.48 -16.89
C SER A 364 -8.21 -46.11 -17.58
N ASP A 365 -8.15 -46.14 -18.91
CA ASP A 365 -8.84 -45.28 -19.90
C ASP A 365 -8.72 -43.75 -19.90
N TYR A 366 -7.72 -43.15 -19.24
CA TYR A 366 -7.31 -41.78 -19.59
C TYR A 366 -5.85 -41.77 -20.04
N GLY A 367 -5.67 -41.63 -21.35
CA GLY A 367 -4.38 -41.54 -22.02
C GLY A 367 -3.59 -40.32 -21.55
N TYR A 368 -2.78 -40.51 -20.51
CA TYR A 368 -1.66 -39.66 -20.16
C TYR A 368 -0.44 -40.54 -19.92
N GLY A 369 0.27 -40.84 -21.00
CA GLY A 369 1.59 -41.47 -20.90
C GLY A 369 2.54 -40.51 -20.20
N LEU A 370 3.01 -40.89 -19.01
CA LEU A 370 4.15 -40.25 -18.34
C LEU A 370 5.41 -40.55 -19.15
N VAL A 371 6.04 -39.52 -19.72
CA VAL A 371 7.32 -39.62 -20.44
C VAL A 371 8.37 -38.77 -19.72
N GLY A 372 9.44 -39.42 -19.26
CA GLY A 372 10.55 -38.80 -18.54
C GLY A 372 11.50 -38.00 -19.45
N ALA A 373 12.12 -36.95 -18.89
CA ALA A 373 13.13 -36.12 -19.53
C ALA A 373 14.42 -36.06 -18.67
N SER A 374 15.60 -35.96 -19.30
CA SER A 374 16.92 -36.00 -18.61
C SER A 374 17.86 -34.85 -19.01
N VAL A 375 18.46 -34.19 -18.01
CA VAL A 375 19.63 -33.29 -18.09
C VAL A 375 20.33 -33.33 -16.73
N GLU A 376 21.60 -33.72 -16.65
CA GLU A 376 22.37 -33.57 -15.40
C GLU A 376 22.88 -32.14 -15.28
N LEU A 377 22.48 -31.44 -14.22
CA LEU A 377 23.10 -30.19 -13.82
C LEU A 377 22.96 -30.04 -12.30
N ASN A 378 24.02 -29.57 -11.65
CA ASN A 378 24.10 -29.27 -10.20
C ASN A 378 23.28 -28.00 -9.86
N VAL A 379 22.13 -27.87 -10.50
CA VAL A 379 21.32 -26.67 -10.61
C VAL A 379 19.97 -27.03 -10.01
N PRO A 380 19.56 -26.39 -8.92
CA PRO A 380 18.31 -26.73 -8.29
C PRO A 380 17.18 -26.08 -9.08
N TYR A 381 16.43 -26.92 -9.80
CA TYR A 381 15.21 -26.53 -10.48
C TYR A 381 14.06 -26.58 -9.48
N TYR A 382 13.20 -25.57 -9.49
CA TYR A 382 12.05 -25.52 -8.58
C TYR A 382 10.74 -25.30 -9.32
N CYS A 383 9.67 -25.90 -8.79
CA CYS A 383 8.34 -25.92 -9.39
C CYS A 383 7.27 -25.44 -8.39
N GLU A 384 6.41 -24.50 -8.80
CA GLU A 384 5.30 -23.93 -8.00
C GLU A 384 4.08 -24.89 -7.93
N PRO A 385 3.51 -25.20 -6.75
CA PRO A 385 2.24 -25.94 -6.64
C PRO A 385 1.05 -25.02 -6.94
N SER A 386 0.08 -25.45 -7.77
CA SER A 386 -0.94 -24.53 -8.27
C SER A 386 -2.38 -24.85 -7.90
N MET A 387 -2.69 -25.99 -7.28
CA MET A 387 -4.02 -26.24 -6.74
C MET A 387 -4.03 -27.48 -5.84
N THR A 388 -4.93 -27.51 -4.86
CA THR A 388 -5.26 -28.73 -4.12
C THR A 388 -6.72 -29.09 -4.42
N ILE A 389 -6.98 -30.27 -4.98
CA ILE A 389 -8.34 -30.82 -5.11
C ILE A 389 -8.37 -32.12 -4.31
N GLY A 390 -9.20 -32.16 -3.26
CA GLY A 390 -9.20 -33.27 -2.31
C GLY A 390 -7.87 -33.38 -1.56
N THR A 391 -7.26 -34.56 -1.52
CA THR A 391 -5.93 -34.81 -0.93
C THR A 391 -4.78 -34.64 -1.94
N THR A 392 -5.09 -34.36 -3.21
CA THR A 392 -4.13 -34.42 -4.31
C THR A 392 -3.74 -33.02 -4.75
N LYS A 393 -2.44 -32.72 -4.71
CA LYS A 393 -1.87 -31.45 -5.20
C LYS A 393 -1.67 -31.52 -6.70
N PHE A 394 -2.31 -30.61 -7.43
CA PHE A 394 -2.11 -30.38 -8.86
C PHE A 394 -1.06 -29.27 -9.04
N VAL A 395 -0.13 -29.50 -9.96
CA VAL A 395 1.02 -28.61 -10.19
C VAL A 395 0.88 -28.01 -11.59
N ARG A 396 0.68 -26.70 -11.70
CA ARG A 396 1.01 -25.93 -12.93
C ARG A 396 2.47 -25.54 -12.80
N PRO A 397 3.37 -26.14 -13.58
CA PRO A 397 4.77 -25.97 -13.31
C PRO A 397 5.25 -24.60 -13.83
N LYS A 398 5.43 -23.64 -12.93
CA LYS A 398 6.36 -22.54 -13.17
C LYS A 398 7.74 -22.97 -12.70
N PHE A 399 8.66 -23.15 -13.65
CA PHE A 399 10.03 -23.53 -13.35
C PHE A 399 10.92 -22.30 -13.19
N ARG A 400 11.73 -22.24 -12.12
CA ARG A 400 12.87 -21.30 -12.02
C ARG A 400 14.19 -22.06 -11.95
N VAL A 401 15.18 -21.53 -12.66
CA VAL A 401 16.57 -21.99 -12.66
C VAL A 401 17.38 -21.00 -11.84
N PHE A 402 18.05 -21.47 -10.80
CA PHE A 402 18.99 -20.67 -10.02
C PHE A 402 20.40 -21.14 -10.40
N GLU A 403 20.94 -20.62 -11.49
CA GLU A 403 22.28 -21.00 -12.00
C GLU A 403 23.14 -19.76 -12.26
N LEU A 404 24.42 -19.89 -11.95
CA LEU A 404 25.48 -18.95 -12.30
C LEU A 404 26.10 -19.43 -13.62
N GLU A 405 25.49 -19.08 -14.76
CA GLU A 405 25.92 -19.59 -16.08
C GLU A 405 27.33 -19.07 -16.43
N ASP A 406 28.27 -19.99 -16.64
CA ASP A 406 29.55 -19.74 -17.32
C ASP A 406 29.28 -19.74 -18.84
N LYS A 407 29.82 -18.78 -19.61
CA LYS A 407 29.46 -18.57 -21.05
C LYS A 407 29.67 -19.80 -21.95
N LYS A 408 30.38 -20.83 -21.49
CA LYS A 408 30.56 -22.09 -22.22
C LYS A 408 29.41 -23.09 -22.05
N GLU A 409 28.55 -22.94 -21.05
CA GLU A 409 27.41 -23.83 -20.75
C GLU A 409 26.06 -23.36 -21.31
N GLU A 410 26.05 -22.27 -22.10
CA GLU A 410 24.88 -21.67 -22.76
C GLU A 410 24.07 -22.68 -23.62
N SER A 411 24.62 -23.87 -23.91
CA SER A 411 23.92 -24.94 -24.62
C SER A 411 22.99 -25.80 -23.73
N LEU A 412 23.28 -25.95 -22.43
CA LEU A 412 22.60 -26.91 -21.54
C LEU A 412 21.38 -26.30 -20.84
N ALA A 413 21.47 -25.07 -20.34
CA ALA A 413 20.32 -24.35 -19.79
C ALA A 413 19.26 -24.05 -20.88
N ASN A 414 19.70 -23.76 -22.11
CA ASN A 414 18.82 -23.65 -23.27
C ASN A 414 18.23 -24.99 -23.70
N ALA A 415 18.95 -26.11 -23.55
CA ALA A 415 18.40 -27.45 -23.76
C ALA A 415 17.33 -27.80 -22.70
N ALA A 416 17.56 -27.48 -21.43
CA ALA A 416 16.58 -27.65 -20.35
C ALA A 416 15.34 -26.75 -20.57
N ARG A 417 15.50 -25.48 -20.95
CA ARG A 417 14.38 -24.58 -21.31
C ARG A 417 13.58 -25.10 -22.52
N ARG A 418 14.24 -25.70 -23.52
CA ARG A 418 13.59 -26.34 -24.67
C ARG A 418 12.82 -27.61 -24.28
N LEU A 419 13.39 -28.45 -23.41
CA LEU A 419 12.73 -29.63 -22.84
C LEU A 419 11.50 -29.23 -22.01
N MET A 420 11.57 -28.15 -21.22
CA MET A 420 10.42 -27.60 -20.48
C MET A 420 9.32 -27.08 -21.42
N LYS A 421 9.67 -26.39 -22.51
CA LYS A 421 8.70 -25.96 -23.54
C LYS A 421 8.00 -27.13 -24.24
N ALA A 422 8.69 -28.26 -24.42
CA ALA A 422 8.11 -29.48 -24.98
C ALA A 422 7.20 -30.24 -23.99
N TRP A 423 7.33 -29.98 -22.68
CA TRP A 423 6.56 -30.62 -21.60
C TRP A 423 5.19 -29.96 -21.37
N LEU A 424 5.05 -28.67 -21.68
CA LEU A 424 3.77 -27.96 -21.67
C LEU A 424 3.04 -28.26 -22.98
N PRO A 425 1.85 -28.91 -22.98
CA PRO A 425 1.08 -29.04 -24.22
C PRO A 425 0.81 -27.64 -24.76
N ASN A 426 1.04 -27.44 -26.06
CA ASN A 426 0.55 -26.28 -26.79
C ASN A 426 -0.99 -26.23 -26.67
N ASN A 427 -1.51 -25.61 -25.61
CA ASN A 427 -2.86 -25.06 -25.46
C ASN A 427 -3.05 -24.57 -24.00
N ALA A 428 -2.49 -23.41 -23.69
CA ALA A 428 -2.96 -22.53 -22.61
C ALA A 428 -2.32 -21.14 -22.81
N LEU A 429 -2.75 -20.46 -23.87
CA LEU A 429 -2.59 -19.00 -24.01
C LEU A 429 -3.65 -18.29 -23.18
#